data_AF-A0A815VLR5-F1
#
_entry.id   AF-A0A815VLR5-F1
#
_cell.length_a   1.000
_cell.length_b   1.000
_cell.length_c   1.000
_cell.angle_alpha   90.00
_cell.angle_beta   90.00
_cell.angle_gamma   90.00
#
_symmetry.space_group_name_H-M   'P 1'
#
loop_
_entity.id
_entity.type
_entity.pdbx_description
1 polymer ?
#
loop_
_entity_poly.entity_id
_entity_poly.type
_entity_poly.pdbx_seq_one_letter_code
_entity_poly.pdbx_strand_id
1 'polypeptide(L)'
;PANLPAHLSQGLFRYPGKYPVILRYASEPTQIEDDKIPAPRGLGMKVFNVLGSKLLEENINTQDFFFNNTPTLELTNATVCRDIQCLRNNYFDDSEGLKQALKQRDDSQKQLARTKLANTNIMGHEMYSQAAYRYGDYVVKYALFPIAKEQLETKSQKVKDTDSPAILSDWIQDYFHNYDAKYEFRVQFCSDITLQPVEDTSIEWSQLAAP
;
A
#
# COMPACT_ATOMS: atom_id res chain seq x y z
N PRO A 1 -3.50 18.75 -10.90
CA PRO A 1 -2.84 20.04 -11.26
C PRO A 1 -3.09 20.39 -12.73
N ALA A 2 -3.36 21.65 -13.05
CA ALA A 2 -3.38 22.07 -14.46
C ALA A 2 -1.94 22.07 -15.02
N ASN A 3 -1.78 21.68 -16.28
CA ASN A 3 -0.50 21.71 -17.01
C ASN A 3 0.57 20.71 -16.55
N LEU A 4 0.18 19.49 -16.19
CA LEU A 4 1.15 18.39 -16.05
C LEU A 4 1.86 18.11 -17.39
N PRO A 5 3.17 17.82 -17.39
CA PRO A 5 3.87 17.27 -18.56
C PRO A 5 3.12 16.08 -19.15
N ALA A 6 3.22 15.88 -20.47
CA ALA A 6 2.47 14.83 -21.16
C ALA A 6 2.64 13.44 -20.53
N HIS A 7 3.85 13.08 -20.10
CA HIS A 7 4.11 11.79 -19.46
C HIS A 7 3.42 11.63 -18.10
N LEU A 8 3.18 12.72 -17.37
CA LEU A 8 2.42 12.74 -16.11
C LEU A 8 0.92 12.92 -16.32
N SER A 9 0.49 13.43 -17.48
CA SER A 9 -0.90 13.68 -17.83
C SER A 9 -1.53 12.45 -18.49
N GLN A 10 -1.79 11.38 -17.71
CA GLN A 10 -2.34 10.11 -18.20
C GLN A 10 -3.57 9.67 -17.41
N GLY A 11 -4.52 9.01 -18.08
CA GLY A 11 -5.75 8.51 -17.45
C GLY A 11 -6.50 9.60 -16.67
N LEU A 12 -6.79 9.34 -15.40
CA LEU A 12 -7.42 10.28 -14.46
C LEU A 12 -6.66 11.63 -14.39
N PHE A 13 -5.33 11.60 -14.46
CA PHE A 13 -4.50 12.79 -14.26
C PHE A 13 -4.47 13.74 -15.47
N ARG A 14 -5.10 13.36 -16.60
CA ARG A 14 -5.36 14.27 -17.73
C ARG A 14 -6.32 15.39 -17.39
N TYR A 15 -7.19 15.16 -16.40
CA TYR A 15 -8.28 16.06 -16.06
C TYR A 15 -7.96 16.77 -14.74
N PRO A 16 -7.47 18.03 -14.77
CA PRO A 16 -7.22 18.77 -13.55
C PRO A 16 -8.54 19.04 -12.81
N GLY A 17 -8.58 18.75 -11.52
CA GLY A 17 -9.79 18.98 -10.73
C GLY A 17 -9.63 18.61 -9.27
N LYS A 18 -10.71 18.81 -8.52
CA LYS A 18 -10.88 18.30 -7.17
C LYS A 18 -11.86 17.14 -7.23
N TYR A 19 -11.43 16.00 -6.74
CA TYR A 19 -12.24 14.79 -6.70
C TYR A 19 -12.50 14.43 -5.24
N PRO A 20 -13.75 14.15 -4.85
CA PRO A 20 -14.02 13.56 -3.55
C PRO A 20 -13.31 12.22 -3.44
N VAL A 21 -12.77 11.94 -2.27
CA VAL A 21 -12.10 10.67 -1.98
C VAL A 21 -12.57 10.09 -0.66
N ILE A 22 -12.58 8.76 -0.57
CA ILE A 22 -12.66 8.05 0.71
C ILE A 22 -11.38 7.23 0.86
N LEU A 23 -10.78 7.34 2.04
CA LEU A 23 -9.60 6.57 2.43
C LEU A 23 -10.00 5.53 3.48
N ARG A 24 -9.47 4.31 3.34
CA ARG A 24 -9.58 3.25 4.33
C ARG A 24 -8.17 2.78 4.69
N TYR A 25 -7.76 3.13 5.91
CA TYR A 25 -6.58 2.55 6.54
C TYR A 25 -6.89 1.14 7.03
N ALA A 26 -5.93 0.24 6.96
CA ALA A 26 -6.12 -1.13 7.39
C ALA A 26 -4.81 -1.77 7.86
N SER A 27 -4.93 -2.73 8.78
CA SER A 27 -3.90 -3.74 9.00
C SER A 27 -4.13 -4.89 8.01
N GLU A 28 -3.07 -5.60 7.64
CA GLU A 28 -3.16 -6.86 6.91
C GLU A 28 -2.88 -8.02 7.87
N PRO A 29 -3.80 -8.43 8.74
CA PRO A 29 -3.59 -9.60 9.59
C PRO A 29 -4.08 -10.88 8.90
N THR A 30 -3.67 -12.04 9.40
CA THR A 30 -4.25 -13.33 9.01
C THR A 30 -5.54 -13.65 9.75
N GLN A 31 -5.81 -12.95 10.86
CA GLN A 31 -6.97 -13.10 11.76
C GLN A 31 -7.33 -11.72 12.36
N ILE A 32 -8.31 -11.63 13.26
CA ILE A 32 -8.51 -10.38 14.01
C ILE A 32 -7.39 -10.27 15.05
N GLU A 33 -6.52 -9.27 14.90
CA GLU A 33 -5.35 -9.05 15.76
C GLU A 33 -5.35 -7.64 16.34
N ASP A 34 -4.72 -7.49 17.52
CA ASP A 34 -4.44 -6.18 18.11
C ASP A 34 -3.57 -5.34 17.18
N ASP A 35 -3.84 -4.03 17.12
CA ASP A 35 -3.02 -3.04 16.43
C ASP A 35 -1.57 -3.01 16.94
N LYS A 36 -1.29 -3.60 18.11
CA LYS A 36 0.04 -3.79 18.70
C LYS A 36 0.90 -4.80 17.95
N ILE A 37 0.31 -5.70 17.16
CA ILE A 37 1.06 -6.71 16.42
C ILE A 37 1.68 -6.09 15.15
N PRO A 38 3.01 -6.18 14.97
CA PRO A 38 3.66 -5.71 13.75
C PRO A 38 3.12 -6.43 12.50
N ALA A 39 2.66 -5.65 11.53
CA ALA A 39 2.25 -6.15 10.22
C ALA A 39 2.29 -5.03 9.18
N PRO A 40 2.12 -5.36 7.88
CA PRO A 40 1.94 -4.37 6.84
C PRO A 40 0.68 -3.54 7.13
N ARG A 41 0.71 -2.28 6.68
CA ARG A 41 -0.40 -1.33 6.84
C ARG A 41 -0.84 -0.86 5.47
N GLY A 42 -2.10 -1.12 5.15
CA GLY A 42 -2.72 -0.77 3.88
C GLY A 42 -3.44 0.56 3.91
N LEU A 43 -3.57 1.16 2.72
CA LEU A 43 -4.43 2.29 2.46
C LEU A 43 -5.20 2.04 1.15
N GLY A 44 -6.52 1.87 1.25
CA GLY A 44 -7.42 1.89 0.11
C GLY A 44 -7.89 3.33 -0.14
N MET A 45 -7.82 3.79 -1.39
CA MET A 45 -8.31 5.10 -1.81
C MET A 45 -9.34 4.94 -2.93
N LYS A 46 -10.58 5.32 -2.65
CA LYS A 46 -11.64 5.43 -3.66
C LYS A 46 -11.76 6.89 -4.09
N VAL A 47 -11.62 7.14 -5.38
CA VAL A 47 -11.81 8.46 -6.01
C VAL A 47 -13.15 8.46 -6.73
N PHE A 48 -13.99 9.45 -6.43
CA PHE A 48 -15.32 9.61 -7.02
C PHE A 48 -15.28 10.55 -8.22
N ASN A 49 -16.33 10.51 -9.04
CA ASN A 49 -16.51 11.34 -10.25
C ASN A 49 -15.42 11.12 -11.31
N VAL A 50 -14.86 9.91 -11.37
CA VAL A 50 -13.88 9.52 -12.38
C VAL A 50 -14.61 8.99 -13.60
N LEU A 51 -14.79 9.86 -14.60
CA LEU A 51 -15.44 9.54 -15.87
C LEU A 51 -14.48 8.78 -16.82
N GLY A 52 -15.07 8.18 -17.87
CA GLY A 52 -14.34 7.49 -18.93
C GLY A 52 -14.45 5.96 -18.85
N SER A 53 -13.94 5.29 -19.88
CA SER A 53 -14.01 3.83 -20.00
C SER A 53 -13.31 3.13 -18.84
N LYS A 54 -13.93 2.06 -18.34
CA LYS A 54 -13.44 1.23 -17.24
C LYS A 54 -13.04 -0.15 -17.77
N LEU A 55 -12.14 -0.82 -17.05
CA LEU A 55 -11.74 -2.19 -17.39
C LEU A 55 -12.90 -3.17 -17.17
N LEU A 56 -13.67 -2.97 -16.11
CA LEU A 56 -14.90 -3.71 -15.83
C LEU A 56 -16.07 -2.96 -16.48
N GLU A 57 -17.03 -3.68 -17.06
CA GLU A 57 -18.25 -3.12 -17.67
C GLU A 57 -19.26 -2.65 -16.61
N GLU A 58 -18.81 -1.88 -15.63
CA GLU A 58 -19.63 -1.35 -14.55
C GLU A 58 -19.85 0.15 -14.78
N ASN A 59 -21.12 0.60 -14.73
CA ASN A 59 -21.50 2.01 -14.85
C ASN A 59 -21.21 2.79 -13.55
N ILE A 60 -19.99 2.69 -13.03
CA ILE A 60 -19.57 3.34 -11.78
C ILE A 60 -18.49 4.38 -12.08
N ASN A 61 -18.78 5.63 -11.71
CA ASN A 61 -17.87 6.76 -11.93
C ASN A 61 -16.81 6.87 -10.81
N THR A 62 -16.09 5.77 -10.54
CA THR A 62 -15.05 5.71 -9.51
C THR A 62 -13.73 5.15 -10.05
N GLN A 63 -12.65 5.35 -9.30
CA GLN A 63 -11.37 4.67 -9.45
C GLN A 63 -10.83 4.31 -8.08
N ASP A 64 -10.42 3.07 -7.89
CA ASP A 64 -9.81 2.60 -6.66
C ASP A 64 -8.30 2.47 -6.83
N PHE A 65 -7.56 2.90 -5.82
CA PHE A 65 -6.13 2.71 -5.69
C PHE A 65 -5.86 2.00 -4.38
N PHE A 66 -4.93 1.06 -4.39
CA PHE A 66 -4.54 0.29 -3.21
C PHE A 66 -3.06 0.51 -2.95
N PHE A 67 -2.72 0.72 -1.68
CA PHE A 67 -1.36 0.95 -1.25
C PHE A 67 -1.04 0.17 0.03
N ASN A 68 0.24 0.01 0.29
CA ASN A 68 0.81 -0.57 1.51
C ASN A 68 2.00 0.28 1.99
N ASN A 69 2.31 0.25 3.28
CA ASN A 69 3.42 1.01 3.86
C ASN A 69 4.81 0.43 3.55
N THR A 70 4.90 -0.52 2.61
CA THR A 70 6.14 -1.10 2.10
C THR A 70 6.19 -1.00 0.58
N PRO A 71 7.37 -0.73 -0.02
CA PRO A 71 7.51 -0.59 -1.47
C PRO A 71 7.42 -1.93 -2.24
N THR A 72 7.56 -3.04 -1.53
CA THR A 72 7.51 -4.41 -2.07
C THR A 72 6.44 -5.24 -1.38
N LEU A 73 5.95 -6.26 -2.08
CA LEU A 73 5.00 -7.25 -1.58
C LEU A 73 5.68 -8.63 -1.56
N GLU A 74 5.68 -9.27 -0.39
CA GLU A 74 6.36 -10.56 -0.17
C GLU A 74 5.76 -11.71 -0.98
N LEU A 75 4.51 -11.53 -1.42
CA LEU A 75 3.77 -12.50 -2.22
C LEU A 75 4.29 -12.64 -3.65
N THR A 76 5.25 -11.81 -4.09
CA THR A 76 6.01 -11.92 -5.36
C THR A 76 5.17 -11.83 -6.63
N ASN A 77 4.33 -12.82 -6.92
CA ASN A 77 3.48 -12.90 -8.11
C ASN A 77 2.18 -13.64 -7.79
N ALA A 78 1.26 -13.71 -8.76
CA ALA A 78 -0.06 -14.32 -8.53
C ALA A 78 0.01 -15.79 -8.07
N THR A 79 0.96 -16.59 -8.57
CA THR A 79 1.12 -18.00 -8.18
C THR A 79 1.60 -18.14 -6.74
N VAL A 80 2.66 -17.41 -6.37
CA VAL A 80 3.18 -17.42 -5.00
C VAL A 80 2.14 -16.86 -4.03
N CYS A 81 1.45 -15.78 -4.41
CA CYS A 81 0.33 -15.23 -3.66
C CYS A 81 -0.73 -16.29 -3.35
N ARG A 82 -1.23 -17.00 -4.37
CA ARG A 82 -2.19 -18.08 -4.19
C ARG A 82 -1.68 -19.13 -3.20
N ASP A 83 -0.46 -19.61 -3.39
CA ASP A 83 0.11 -20.69 -2.56
C ASP A 83 0.23 -20.27 -1.10
N ILE A 84 0.66 -19.03 -0.85
CA ILE A 84 0.77 -18.46 0.50
C ILE A 84 -0.59 -18.22 1.13
N GLN A 85 -1.58 -17.73 0.37
CA GLN A 85 -2.93 -17.53 0.89
C GLN A 85 -3.61 -18.87 1.21
N CYS A 86 -3.40 -19.91 0.38
CA CYS A 86 -3.84 -21.27 0.71
C CYS A 86 -3.18 -21.77 2.00
N LEU A 87 -1.87 -21.55 2.17
CA LEU A 87 -1.16 -21.94 3.38
C LEU A 87 -1.70 -21.20 4.61
N ARG A 88 -1.85 -19.88 4.55
CA ARG A 88 -2.42 -19.06 5.63
C ARG A 88 -3.83 -19.52 6.00
N ASN A 89 -4.65 -19.86 5.01
CA ASN A 89 -6.01 -20.37 5.24
C ASN A 89 -6.02 -21.76 5.91
N ASN A 90 -5.10 -22.66 5.52
CA ASN A 90 -5.00 -23.99 6.11
C ASN A 90 -4.56 -23.95 7.59
N TYR A 91 -3.82 -22.92 7.98
CA TYR A 91 -3.33 -22.71 9.34
C TYR A 91 -3.99 -21.48 10.00
N PHE A 92 -5.23 -21.15 9.63
CA PHE A 92 -5.90 -19.92 10.08
C PHE A 92 -5.91 -19.77 11.61
N ASP A 93 -6.20 -20.85 12.35
CA ASP A 93 -6.21 -20.89 13.82
C ASP A 93 -4.92 -21.46 14.44
N ASP A 94 -3.85 -21.67 13.65
CA ASP A 94 -2.59 -22.29 14.08
C ASP A 94 -1.38 -21.47 13.64
N SER A 95 -1.16 -20.36 14.35
CA SER A 95 -0.06 -19.42 14.05
C SER A 95 1.34 -20.05 14.14
N GLU A 96 1.58 -20.98 15.08
CA GLU A 96 2.87 -21.67 15.20
C GLU A 96 3.04 -22.72 14.09
N GLY A 97 1.99 -23.45 13.72
CA GLY A 97 1.99 -24.34 12.55
C GLY A 97 2.24 -23.58 11.25
N LEU A 98 1.58 -22.44 11.04
CA LEU A 98 1.82 -21.58 9.88
C LEU A 98 3.30 -21.15 9.80
N LYS A 99 3.85 -20.70 10.92
CA LYS A 99 5.25 -20.27 11.01
C LYS A 99 6.22 -21.42 10.73
N GLN A 100 5.93 -22.63 11.19
CA GLN A 100 6.72 -23.82 10.87
C GLN A 100 6.64 -24.17 9.38
N ALA A 101 5.44 -24.14 8.80
CA ALA A 101 5.25 -24.41 7.37
C ALA A 101 5.97 -23.38 6.48
N LEU A 102 5.87 -22.09 6.82
CA LEU A 102 6.60 -21.02 6.13
C LEU A 102 8.13 -21.14 6.25
N LYS A 103 8.65 -21.74 7.33
CA LYS A 103 10.09 -22.01 7.50
C LYS A 103 10.62 -23.10 6.57
N GLN A 104 9.76 -23.97 6.04
CA GLN A 104 10.18 -25.05 5.13
C GLN A 104 10.21 -24.63 3.66
N ARG A 105 9.81 -23.40 3.33
CA ARG A 105 9.79 -22.90 1.96
C ARG A 105 11.13 -22.25 1.59
N ASP A 106 11.50 -22.33 0.32
CA ASP A 106 12.71 -21.68 -0.21
C ASP A 106 12.66 -20.15 -0.09
N ASP A 107 11.46 -19.55 -0.14
CA ASP A 107 11.22 -18.11 -0.01
C ASP A 107 10.90 -17.67 1.44
N SER A 108 11.18 -18.51 2.44
CA SER A 108 10.82 -18.29 3.85
C SER A 108 11.17 -16.90 4.38
N GLN A 109 12.35 -16.39 4.03
CA GLN A 109 12.80 -15.06 4.45
C GLN A 109 11.86 -13.96 3.98
N LYS A 110 11.35 -14.04 2.74
CA LYS A 110 10.37 -13.09 2.20
C LYS A 110 9.05 -13.24 2.95
N GLN A 111 8.55 -14.46 3.09
CA GLN A 111 7.23 -14.71 3.69
C GLN A 111 7.13 -14.33 5.17
N LEU A 112 8.26 -14.38 5.89
CA LEU A 112 8.37 -13.94 7.28
C LEU A 112 8.74 -12.45 7.40
N ALA A 113 8.99 -11.72 6.33
CA ALA A 113 9.41 -10.32 6.40
C ALA A 113 8.32 -9.40 6.98
N ARG A 114 7.05 -9.71 6.70
CA ARG A 114 5.89 -8.94 7.18
C ARG A 114 5.81 -8.79 8.71
N THR A 115 6.35 -9.75 9.47
CA THR A 115 6.35 -9.74 10.94
C THR A 115 7.46 -8.87 11.54
N LYS A 116 8.35 -8.33 10.70
CA LYS A 116 9.50 -7.52 11.11
C LYS A 116 9.33 -6.03 10.82
N LEU A 117 8.17 -5.63 10.30
CA LEU A 117 7.89 -4.24 9.99
C LEU A 117 7.76 -3.40 11.27
N ALA A 118 8.16 -2.13 11.20
CA ALA A 118 8.02 -1.23 12.33
C ALA A 118 6.54 -0.95 12.59
N ASN A 119 6.07 -1.19 13.83
CA ASN A 119 4.72 -0.85 14.22
C ASN A 119 4.66 0.59 14.73
N THR A 120 4.26 1.50 13.85
CA THR A 120 4.33 2.96 14.05
C THR A 120 3.05 3.63 13.57
N ASN A 121 2.88 4.92 13.92
CA ASN A 121 1.70 5.67 13.54
C ASN A 121 1.54 5.77 12.02
N ILE A 122 0.42 5.23 11.54
CA ILE A 122 0.09 5.08 10.12
C ILE A 122 -0.07 6.40 9.38
N MET A 123 -0.39 7.49 10.08
CA MET A 123 -0.56 8.81 9.45
C MET A 123 0.75 9.35 8.86
N GLY A 124 1.90 8.95 9.41
CA GLY A 124 3.23 9.31 8.95
C GLY A 124 3.85 8.33 7.94
N HIS A 125 3.12 7.30 7.51
CA HIS A 125 3.64 6.32 6.55
C HIS A 125 3.58 6.84 5.12
N GLU A 126 4.64 6.54 4.37
CA GLU A 126 4.61 6.54 2.91
C GLU A 126 3.89 5.27 2.45
N MET A 127 3.03 5.39 1.44
CA MET A 127 2.21 4.28 0.96
C MET A 127 2.50 4.01 -0.51
N TYR A 128 2.72 2.75 -0.87
CA TYR A 128 3.20 2.33 -2.18
C TYR A 128 2.22 1.33 -2.80
N SER A 129 2.04 1.39 -4.13
CA SER A 129 1.13 0.47 -4.82
C SER A 129 1.63 -0.98 -4.86
N GLN A 130 2.92 -1.19 -4.55
CA GLN A 130 3.69 -2.44 -4.61
C GLN A 130 3.77 -3.07 -6.02
N ALA A 131 2.63 -3.28 -6.66
CA ALA A 131 2.48 -3.71 -8.05
C ALA A 131 2.62 -2.54 -9.04
N ALA A 132 2.99 -2.89 -10.27
CA ALA A 132 3.06 -1.97 -11.40
C ALA A 132 1.73 -1.94 -12.17
N TYR A 133 1.44 -0.79 -12.78
CA TYR A 133 0.19 -0.50 -13.46
C TYR A 133 0.43 0.13 -14.83
N ARG A 134 -0.50 -0.12 -15.76
CA ARG A 134 -0.57 0.63 -17.02
C ARG A 134 -0.99 2.07 -16.73
N TYR A 135 -0.21 3.03 -17.21
CA TYR A 135 -0.42 4.47 -17.00
C TYR A 135 -0.44 5.22 -18.33
N GLY A 136 -1.57 5.13 -19.04
CA GLY A 136 -1.69 5.64 -20.40
C GLY A 136 -0.66 4.97 -21.30
N ASP A 137 0.31 5.72 -21.80
CA ASP A 137 1.40 5.20 -22.65
C ASP A 137 2.57 4.57 -21.87
N TYR A 138 2.57 4.64 -20.54
CA TYR A 138 3.66 4.18 -19.67
C TYR A 138 3.28 3.00 -18.77
N VAL A 139 4.27 2.46 -18.06
CA VAL A 139 4.09 1.53 -16.94
C VAL A 139 4.71 2.17 -15.72
N VAL A 140 4.01 2.18 -14.58
CA VAL A 140 4.45 2.88 -13.38
C VAL A 140 4.11 2.11 -12.11
N LYS A 141 4.80 2.42 -11.01
CA LYS A 141 4.28 2.23 -9.65
C LYS A 141 3.77 3.57 -9.11
N TYR A 142 2.78 3.53 -8.22
CA TYR A 142 2.24 4.73 -7.56
C TYR A 142 2.70 4.78 -6.11
N ALA A 143 2.75 6.00 -5.54
CA ALA A 143 2.93 6.18 -4.12
C ALA A 143 2.21 7.42 -3.59
N LEU A 144 1.89 7.41 -2.30
CA LEU A 144 1.37 8.54 -1.53
C LEU A 144 2.38 8.91 -0.45
N PHE A 145 2.90 10.12 -0.51
CA PHE A 145 3.87 10.63 0.46
C PHE A 145 3.20 11.67 1.36
N PRO A 146 3.19 11.49 2.69
CA PRO A 146 2.63 12.50 3.59
C PRO A 146 3.47 13.78 3.53
N ILE A 147 2.81 14.94 3.48
CA ILE A 147 3.47 16.25 3.41
C ILE A 147 2.98 17.26 4.45
N ALA A 148 1.90 16.95 5.18
CA ALA A 148 1.51 17.79 6.32
C ALA A 148 2.53 17.65 7.46
N LYS A 149 2.86 18.77 8.10
CA LYS A 149 3.84 18.81 9.20
C LYS A 149 3.47 17.83 10.31
N GLU A 150 2.19 17.81 10.67
CA GLU A 150 1.63 16.99 11.74
C GLU A 150 1.72 15.50 11.40
N GLN A 151 1.56 15.11 10.13
CA GLN A 151 1.80 13.71 9.71
C GLN A 151 3.27 13.35 9.84
N LEU A 152 4.17 14.22 9.39
CA LEU A 152 5.61 13.97 9.41
C LEU A 152 6.14 13.80 10.83
N GLU A 153 5.61 14.55 11.80
CA GLU A 153 5.95 14.44 13.22
C GLU A 153 5.55 13.06 13.82
N THR A 154 4.52 12.39 13.28
CA THR A 154 4.10 11.06 13.76
C THR A 154 4.97 9.91 13.25
N LYS A 155 5.84 10.11 12.25
CA LYS A 155 6.60 9.04 11.58
C LYS A 155 7.44 8.19 12.55
N SER A 156 7.95 8.79 13.63
CA SER A 156 8.73 8.10 14.66
C SER A 156 7.91 7.61 15.86
N GLN A 157 6.60 7.86 15.91
CA GLN A 157 5.73 7.43 17.00
C GLN A 157 5.50 5.92 16.89
N LYS A 158 6.03 5.16 17.85
CA LYS A 158 5.93 3.70 17.91
C LYS A 158 4.78 3.26 18.78
N VAL A 159 4.13 2.16 18.40
CA VAL A 159 3.18 1.46 19.26
C VAL A 159 3.94 0.85 20.45
N LYS A 160 3.33 0.91 21.64
CA LYS A 160 3.86 0.36 22.89
C LYS A 160 2.97 -0.78 23.38
N ASP A 161 3.55 -1.68 24.17
CA ASP A 161 2.81 -2.80 24.76
C ASP A 161 1.70 -2.35 25.73
N THR A 162 1.86 -1.15 26.31
CA THR A 162 0.88 -0.51 27.21
C THR A 162 -0.27 0.18 26.49
N ASP A 163 -0.22 0.29 25.15
CA ASP A 163 -1.26 0.97 24.39
C ASP A 163 -2.53 0.12 24.25
N SER A 164 -3.61 0.78 23.83
CA SER A 164 -4.89 0.14 23.48
C SER A 164 -4.71 -0.94 22.38
N PRO A 165 -5.46 -2.06 22.43
CA PRO A 165 -5.58 -2.99 21.32
C PRO A 165 -5.98 -2.34 19.98
N ALA A 166 -6.61 -1.16 20.00
CA ALA A 166 -7.06 -0.40 18.83
C ALA A 166 -6.25 0.88 18.59
N ILE A 167 -5.02 0.97 19.11
CA ILE A 167 -4.23 2.21 19.15
C ILE A 167 -4.03 2.89 17.78
N LEU A 168 -3.93 2.14 16.68
CA LEU A 168 -3.78 2.76 15.35
C LEU A 168 -5.09 3.41 14.92
N SER A 169 -6.23 2.79 15.24
CA SER A 169 -7.55 3.39 15.03
C SER A 169 -7.77 4.62 15.89
N ASP A 170 -7.30 4.61 17.14
CA ASP A 170 -7.35 5.75 18.05
C ASP A 170 -6.53 6.92 17.48
N TRP A 171 -5.30 6.68 17.03
CA TRP A 171 -4.45 7.71 16.42
C TRP A 171 -5.03 8.29 15.12
N ILE A 172 -5.67 7.48 14.28
CA ILE A 172 -6.33 7.98 13.06
C ILE A 172 -7.47 8.94 13.46
N GLN A 173 -8.33 8.53 14.41
CA GLN A 173 -9.45 9.35 14.87
C GLN A 173 -8.96 10.66 15.50
N ASP A 174 -7.97 10.58 16.40
CA ASP A 174 -7.37 11.74 17.04
C ASP A 174 -6.75 12.69 16.01
N TYR A 175 -6.06 12.16 14.99
CA TYR A 175 -5.48 12.98 13.93
C TYR A 175 -6.56 13.73 13.17
N PHE A 176 -7.56 13.03 12.63
CA PHE A 176 -8.61 13.65 11.81
C PHE A 176 -9.60 14.51 12.60
N HIS A 177 -9.62 14.40 13.94
CA HIS A 177 -10.35 15.34 14.79
C HIS A 177 -9.68 16.73 14.82
N ASN A 178 -8.35 16.78 14.68
CA ASN A 178 -7.55 18.00 14.89
C ASN A 178 -6.94 18.56 13.59
N TYR A 179 -6.73 17.72 12.57
CA TYR A 179 -5.93 18.04 11.41
C TYR A 179 -6.48 17.45 10.10
N ASP A 180 -6.14 18.11 8.99
CA ASP A 180 -6.32 17.55 7.65
C ASP A 180 -5.09 16.73 7.26
N ALA A 181 -5.30 15.59 6.58
CA ALA A 181 -4.20 14.84 5.96
C ALA A 181 -3.91 15.38 4.55
N LYS A 182 -2.62 15.47 4.20
CA LYS A 182 -2.15 15.90 2.87
C LYS A 182 -1.09 14.93 2.37
N TYR A 183 -1.35 14.38 1.20
CA TYR A 183 -0.43 13.47 0.51
C TYR A 183 -0.06 14.02 -0.88
N GLU A 184 1.18 13.82 -1.29
CA GLU A 184 1.56 13.89 -2.69
C GLU A 184 1.36 12.53 -3.35
N PHE A 185 0.56 12.50 -4.42
CA PHE A 185 0.47 11.35 -5.30
C PHE A 185 1.65 11.38 -6.27
N ARG A 186 2.55 10.41 -6.14
CA ARG A 186 3.75 10.27 -6.95
C ARG A 186 3.65 9.05 -7.85
N VAL A 187 4.34 9.11 -8.97
CA VAL A 187 4.42 8.00 -9.94
C VAL A 187 5.88 7.74 -10.26
N GLN A 188 6.27 6.48 -10.28
CA GLN A 188 7.62 6.04 -10.61
C GLN A 188 7.56 5.28 -11.94
N PHE A 189 8.25 5.78 -12.96
CA PHE A 189 8.18 5.19 -14.31
C PHE A 189 9.09 3.96 -14.46
N CYS A 190 8.59 2.97 -15.21
CA CYS A 190 9.38 1.85 -15.67
C CYS A 190 10.21 2.26 -16.89
N SER A 191 11.53 2.22 -16.76
CA SER A 191 12.48 2.43 -17.86
C SER A 191 13.18 1.14 -18.31
N ASP A 192 13.30 0.14 -17.42
CA ASP A 192 13.97 -1.12 -17.71
C ASP A 192 13.29 -2.29 -16.99
N ILE A 193 12.60 -3.14 -17.76
CA ILE A 193 11.83 -4.28 -17.23
C ILE A 193 12.69 -5.34 -16.54
N THR A 194 14.00 -5.37 -16.83
CA THR A 194 14.94 -6.31 -16.19
C THR A 194 15.26 -5.91 -14.76
N LEU A 195 15.34 -4.59 -14.50
CA LEU A 195 15.57 -4.02 -13.18
C LEU A 195 14.26 -3.68 -12.44
N GLN A 196 13.19 -3.47 -13.20
CA GLN A 196 11.87 -3.05 -12.74
C GLN A 196 10.80 -4.04 -13.22
N PRO A 197 10.86 -5.32 -12.80
CA PRO A 197 9.92 -6.32 -13.27
C PRO A 197 8.48 -5.94 -12.87
N VAL A 198 7.56 -6.10 -13.82
CA VAL A 198 6.13 -5.83 -13.61
C VAL A 198 5.45 -6.97 -12.85
N GLU A 199 5.84 -8.21 -13.15
CA GLU A 199 5.23 -9.43 -12.61
C GLU A 199 5.93 -9.96 -11.35
N ASP A 200 6.94 -9.24 -10.83
CA ASP A 200 7.60 -9.57 -9.56
C ASP A 200 7.55 -8.36 -8.61
N THR A 201 6.57 -8.38 -7.70
CA THR A 201 6.35 -7.34 -6.69
C THR A 201 7.32 -7.41 -5.52
N SER A 202 8.15 -8.47 -5.44
CA SER A 202 9.15 -8.60 -4.39
C SER A 202 10.43 -7.82 -4.68
N ILE A 203 10.58 -7.32 -5.92
CA ILE A 203 11.69 -6.47 -6.34
C ILE A 203 11.31 -4.99 -6.17
N GLU A 204 12.10 -4.29 -5.36
CA GLU A 204 11.98 -2.85 -5.20
C GLU A 204 12.53 -2.13 -6.44
N TRP A 205 11.78 -1.16 -6.94
CA TRP A 205 12.27 -0.29 -8.02
C TRP A 205 13.09 0.83 -7.39
N SER A 206 14.39 0.88 -7.69
CA SER A 206 15.29 1.90 -7.13
C SER A 206 14.80 3.32 -7.41
N GLN A 207 14.53 4.08 -6.34
CA GLN A 207 14.14 5.49 -6.43
C GLN A 207 15.26 6.39 -6.98
N LEU A 208 16.52 5.95 -6.88
CA LEU A 208 17.66 6.67 -7.47
C LEU A 208 17.73 6.45 -8.98
N ALA A 209 17.40 5.25 -9.46
CA ALA A 209 17.43 4.91 -10.88
C ALA A 209 16.18 5.39 -11.63
N ALA A 210 15.04 5.39 -10.95
CA ALA A 210 13.77 5.90 -11.44
C ALA A 210 13.12 6.74 -10.32
N PRO A 211 13.36 8.06 -10.29
CA PRO A 211 12.79 8.94 -9.27
C PRO A 211 11.30 9.20 -9.45
#